data_AF-A0A3T0N6K0-F1
#
_entry.id   AF-A0A3T0N6K0-F1
#
_cell.length_a   1.000
_cell.length_b   1.000
_cell.length_c   1.000
_cell.angle_alpha   90.00
_cell.angle_beta   90.00
_cell.angle_gamma   90.00
#
_symmetry.space_group_name_H-M   'P 1'
#
loop_
_entity.id
_entity.type
_entity.pdbx_description
1 polymer ?
#
loop_
_entity_poly.entity_id
_entity_poly.type
_entity_poly.pdbx_seq_one_letter_code
_entity_poly.pdbx_strand_id
1 'polypeptide(L)'
;MKAIWAIVFLFVNTSTLAAKDVTGADSADFIQAKEAWLDGQDVEALQGLATLAREGHIPAKILLSRIADTPKFSAHITAQLSRKERINLFREPKGLSGRDWLLSASEESDLANALWVIQSSELAQPDYETIIPTLVAYGEIRPVFDYFVEMWDFEVFEFVAQILLENDEAFGAAGRYRLGSIIQSMANAGKPLPLPSTINTSAKAQEYLNWLRSDVNEFASSGLIRIASDRVAQPDDVPEYLMPFRFAHPDRAEDRVRLAKIVNELPELQPLRLFCETKCKTVQQEACYADGAWALMQAAAYPFPFASPAQSLIDDASYWGSPRFVTDVNRMLAKGNWPGCR
;
A
#
# COMPACT_ATOMS: atom_id res chain seq x y z
N MET A 1 54.84 10.21 12.05
CA MET A 1 54.17 8.95 11.68
C MET A 1 52.67 9.21 11.67
N LYS A 2 52.01 9.16 10.49
CA LYS A 2 50.56 9.36 10.35
C LYS A 2 49.89 7.99 10.33
N ALA A 3 49.03 7.69 11.30
CA ALA A 3 48.26 6.46 11.34
C ALA A 3 47.08 6.56 10.36
N ILE A 4 47.03 5.65 9.39
CA ILE A 4 45.92 5.50 8.44
C ILE A 4 44.91 4.56 9.09
N TRP A 5 43.74 5.09 9.45
CA TRP A 5 42.60 4.29 9.88
C TRP A 5 41.88 3.75 8.64
N ALA A 6 42.01 2.45 8.37
CA ALA A 6 41.21 1.77 7.36
C ALA A 6 39.82 1.46 7.96
N ILE A 7 38.80 2.16 7.49
CA ILE A 7 37.40 1.81 7.76
C ILE A 7 37.04 0.64 6.84
N VAL A 8 36.89 -0.54 7.44
CA VAL A 8 36.34 -1.73 6.76
C VAL A 8 34.82 -1.61 6.83
N PHE A 9 34.18 -1.27 5.71
CA PHE A 9 32.74 -1.41 5.55
C PHE A 9 32.41 -2.90 5.38
N LEU A 10 31.91 -3.53 6.44
CA LEU A 10 31.24 -4.82 6.36
C LEU A 10 29.88 -4.59 5.68
N PHE A 11 29.78 -4.94 4.40
CA PHE A 11 28.49 -5.06 3.73
C PHE A 11 27.74 -6.23 4.36
N VAL A 12 26.75 -5.93 5.19
CA VAL A 12 25.76 -6.92 5.62
C VAL A 12 24.92 -7.22 4.39
N ASN A 13 25.07 -8.40 3.80
CA ASN A 13 24.17 -8.87 2.74
C ASN A 13 22.81 -9.11 3.40
N THR A 14 21.91 -8.12 3.29
CA THR A 14 20.49 -8.34 3.52
C THR A 14 20.01 -9.23 2.39
N SER A 15 19.73 -10.50 2.69
CA SER A 15 19.07 -11.41 1.74
C SER A 15 17.64 -10.92 1.56
N THR A 16 17.43 -9.99 0.64
CA THR A 16 16.09 -9.62 0.20
C THR A 16 15.53 -10.84 -0.53
N LEU A 17 14.42 -11.39 -0.05
CA LEU A 17 13.68 -12.42 -0.78
C LEU A 17 13.29 -11.82 -2.13
N ALA A 18 13.90 -12.30 -3.21
CA ALA A 18 13.51 -11.90 -4.56
C ALA A 18 12.09 -12.43 -4.81
N ALA A 19 11.19 -11.54 -5.21
CA ALA A 19 9.84 -11.92 -5.60
C ALA A 19 9.91 -12.93 -6.77
N LYS A 20 8.96 -13.86 -6.79
CA LYS A 20 8.82 -14.83 -7.89
C LYS A 20 8.47 -14.09 -9.18
N ASP A 21 9.17 -14.42 -10.26
CA ASP A 21 8.91 -13.85 -11.58
C ASP A 21 7.56 -14.32 -12.15
N VAL A 22 6.87 -13.41 -12.84
CA VAL A 22 5.64 -13.72 -13.58
C VAL A 22 6.00 -14.12 -15.01
N THR A 23 5.71 -15.37 -15.38
CA THR A 23 5.99 -15.90 -16.72
C THR A 23 5.42 -15.01 -17.83
N GLY A 24 6.30 -14.59 -18.76
CA GLY A 24 5.96 -13.73 -19.90
C GLY A 24 6.04 -12.23 -19.61
N ALA A 25 6.34 -11.80 -18.38
CA ALA A 25 6.52 -10.38 -18.06
C ALA A 25 7.76 -9.75 -18.72
N ASP A 26 8.65 -10.58 -19.27
CA ASP A 26 9.85 -10.22 -20.02
C ASP A 26 9.61 -10.10 -21.55
N SER A 27 8.39 -10.35 -22.03
CA SER A 27 8.10 -10.24 -23.46
C SER A 27 8.23 -8.78 -23.95
N ALA A 28 8.84 -8.59 -25.12
CA ALA A 28 9.15 -7.27 -25.64
C ALA A 28 7.89 -6.40 -25.83
N ASP A 29 6.81 -6.99 -26.33
CA ASP A 29 5.55 -6.28 -26.58
C ASP A 29 4.87 -5.88 -25.25
N PHE A 30 4.94 -6.72 -24.22
CA PHE A 30 4.42 -6.38 -22.90
C PHE A 30 5.25 -5.27 -22.24
N ILE A 31 6.58 -5.36 -22.29
CA ILE A 31 7.47 -4.31 -21.81
C ILE A 31 7.14 -2.99 -22.52
N GLN A 32 7.02 -2.98 -23.85
CA GLN A 32 6.69 -1.78 -24.60
C GLN A 32 5.37 -1.16 -24.15
N ALA A 33 4.30 -1.96 -24.01
CA ALA A 33 3.00 -1.47 -23.58
C ALA A 33 3.02 -0.97 -22.12
N LYS A 34 3.76 -1.65 -21.23
CA LYS A 34 3.96 -1.25 -19.83
C LYS A 34 4.71 0.09 -19.73
N GLU A 35 5.82 0.24 -20.44
CA GLU A 35 6.61 1.48 -20.45
C GLU A 35 5.81 2.65 -21.04
N ALA A 36 5.06 2.42 -22.13
CA ALA A 36 4.15 3.42 -22.68
C ALA A 36 3.11 3.89 -21.64
N TRP A 37 2.60 2.99 -20.80
CA TRP A 37 1.67 3.34 -19.72
C TRP A 37 2.36 4.17 -18.62
N LEU A 38 3.59 3.80 -18.23
CA LEU A 38 4.41 4.53 -17.27
C LEU A 38 4.81 5.93 -17.79
N ASP A 39 4.94 6.10 -19.10
CA ASP A 39 5.17 7.39 -19.76
C ASP A 39 3.90 8.24 -19.94
N GLY A 40 2.74 7.74 -19.50
CA GLY A 40 1.46 8.44 -19.58
C GLY A 40 0.79 8.38 -20.96
N GLN A 41 1.21 7.47 -21.83
CA GLN A 41 0.57 7.22 -23.14
C GLN A 41 -0.66 6.30 -22.97
N ASP A 42 -1.58 6.71 -22.11
CA ASP A 42 -2.63 5.88 -21.51
C ASP A 42 -3.43 5.05 -22.52
N VAL A 43 -4.01 5.69 -23.54
CA VAL A 43 -4.91 5.02 -24.48
C VAL A 43 -4.16 4.02 -25.36
N GLU A 44 -2.99 4.40 -25.88
CA GLU A 44 -2.15 3.55 -26.72
C GLU A 44 -1.64 2.34 -25.92
N ALA A 45 -1.11 2.59 -24.73
CA ALA A 45 -0.61 1.54 -23.85
C ALA A 45 -1.69 0.53 -23.45
N LEU A 46 -2.88 1.01 -23.06
CA LEU A 46 -3.99 0.15 -22.70
C LEU A 46 -4.54 -0.63 -23.90
N GLN A 47 -4.51 -0.05 -25.11
CA GLN A 47 -4.85 -0.79 -26.33
C GLN A 47 -3.85 -1.91 -26.60
N GLY A 48 -2.54 -1.65 -26.44
CA GLY A 48 -1.49 -2.66 -26.53
C GLY A 48 -1.69 -3.80 -25.54
N LEU A 49 -1.89 -3.46 -24.26
CA LEU A 49 -2.20 -4.45 -23.20
C LEU A 49 -3.47 -5.25 -23.50
N ALA A 50 -4.53 -4.60 -24.02
CA ALA A 50 -5.77 -5.29 -24.37
C ALA A 50 -5.60 -6.23 -25.57
N THR A 51 -4.75 -5.90 -26.54
CA THR A 51 -4.40 -6.80 -27.65
C THR A 51 -3.66 -8.03 -27.12
N LEU A 52 -2.61 -7.84 -26.34
CA LEU A 52 -1.85 -8.93 -25.70
C LEU A 52 -2.76 -9.82 -24.83
N ALA A 53 -3.65 -9.22 -24.04
CA ALA A 53 -4.59 -9.96 -23.20
C ALA A 53 -5.53 -10.87 -24.03
N ARG A 54 -6.02 -10.39 -25.19
CA ARG A 54 -6.83 -11.19 -26.14
C ARG A 54 -6.04 -12.32 -26.79
N GLU A 55 -4.74 -12.14 -26.98
CA GLU A 55 -3.82 -13.17 -27.48
C GLU A 55 -3.43 -14.20 -26.41
N GLY A 56 -3.93 -14.05 -25.18
CA GLY A 56 -3.69 -14.98 -24.08
C GLY A 56 -2.56 -14.57 -23.14
N HIS A 57 -1.94 -13.40 -23.33
CA HIS A 57 -0.80 -12.96 -22.53
C HIS A 57 -1.17 -12.69 -21.06
N ILE A 58 -0.79 -13.60 -20.16
CA ILE A 58 -1.20 -13.60 -18.76
C ILE A 58 -0.82 -12.31 -18.00
N PRO A 59 0.44 -11.81 -18.04
CA PRO A 59 0.79 -10.54 -17.41
C PRO A 59 -0.07 -9.36 -17.88
N ALA A 60 -0.46 -9.34 -19.17
CA ALA A 60 -1.28 -8.27 -19.71
C ALA A 60 -2.72 -8.34 -19.16
N LYS A 61 -3.29 -9.56 -19.06
CA LYS A 61 -4.58 -9.79 -18.41
C LYS A 61 -4.58 -9.31 -16.95
N ILE A 62 -3.53 -9.65 -16.19
CA ILE A 62 -3.38 -9.24 -14.78
C ILE A 62 -3.29 -7.72 -14.69
N LEU A 63 -2.30 -7.10 -15.34
CA LEU A 63 -2.05 -5.65 -15.23
C LEU A 63 -3.27 -4.83 -15.65
N LEU A 64 -3.93 -5.22 -16.75
CA LEU A 64 -5.10 -4.51 -17.27
C LEU A 64 -6.29 -4.58 -16.32
N SER A 65 -6.53 -5.75 -15.70
CA SER A 65 -7.57 -5.88 -14.67
C SER A 65 -7.27 -5.02 -13.44
N ARG A 66 -6.02 -5.05 -12.94
CA ARG A 66 -5.61 -4.25 -11.77
C ARG A 66 -5.70 -2.74 -12.01
N ILE A 67 -5.35 -2.27 -13.20
CA ILE A 67 -5.56 -0.88 -13.61
C ILE A 67 -7.06 -0.54 -13.62
N ALA A 68 -7.89 -1.42 -14.20
CA ALA A 68 -9.33 -1.20 -14.29
C ALA A 68 -9.99 -1.09 -12.91
N ASP A 69 -9.63 -1.99 -12.00
CA ASP A 69 -10.20 -2.13 -10.66
C ASP A 69 -9.81 -0.99 -9.70
N THR A 70 -8.71 -0.29 -9.98
CA THR A 70 -8.24 0.80 -9.11
C THR A 70 -8.62 2.18 -9.71
N PRO A 71 -9.59 2.92 -9.14
CA PRO A 71 -10.09 4.17 -9.75
C PRO A 71 -9.01 5.24 -9.96
N LYS A 72 -7.99 5.31 -9.09
CA LYS A 72 -6.87 6.25 -9.29
C LYS A 72 -6.10 5.98 -10.58
N PHE A 73 -6.16 4.79 -11.17
CA PHE A 73 -5.48 4.46 -12.41
C PHE A 73 -6.36 4.52 -13.67
N SER A 74 -7.68 4.40 -13.54
CA SER A 74 -8.60 4.25 -14.67
C SER A 74 -9.66 5.35 -14.80
N ALA A 75 -10.01 6.08 -13.73
CA ALA A 75 -11.17 6.98 -13.74
C ALA A 75 -11.04 8.13 -14.76
N HIS A 76 -9.85 8.72 -14.90
CA HIS A 76 -9.61 9.83 -15.84
C HIS A 76 -9.66 9.40 -17.30
N ILE A 77 -9.30 8.16 -17.58
CA ILE A 77 -9.37 7.55 -18.92
C ILE A 77 -10.83 7.21 -19.23
N THR A 78 -11.47 6.48 -18.31
CA THR A 78 -12.84 5.97 -18.49
C THR A 78 -13.92 7.06 -18.52
N ALA A 79 -13.64 8.24 -17.96
CA ALA A 79 -14.52 9.41 -18.05
C ALA A 79 -14.69 9.92 -19.49
N GLN A 80 -13.72 9.65 -20.37
CA GLN A 80 -13.71 10.13 -21.76
C GLN A 80 -14.20 9.07 -22.77
N LEU A 81 -14.44 7.84 -22.30
CA LEU A 81 -14.79 6.70 -23.15
C LEU A 81 -16.28 6.36 -23.03
N SER A 82 -16.89 5.99 -24.16
CA SER A 82 -18.21 5.36 -24.17
C SER A 82 -18.16 4.01 -23.44
N ARG A 83 -19.32 3.53 -22.99
CA ARG A 83 -19.42 2.20 -22.36
C ARG A 83 -18.80 1.09 -23.22
N LYS A 84 -19.02 1.13 -24.54
CA LYS A 84 -18.50 0.13 -25.49
C LYS A 84 -16.98 0.17 -25.54
N GLU A 85 -16.38 1.37 -25.60
CA GLU A 85 -14.93 1.53 -25.59
C GLU A 85 -14.31 1.07 -24.28
N ARG A 86 -14.94 1.37 -23.13
CA ARG A 86 -14.48 0.86 -21.83
C ARG A 86 -14.49 -0.66 -21.76
N ILE A 87 -15.56 -1.30 -22.22
CA ILE A 87 -15.66 -2.76 -22.27
C ILE A 87 -14.59 -3.33 -23.19
N ASN A 88 -14.44 -2.78 -24.39
CA ASN A 88 -13.42 -3.22 -25.33
C ASN A 88 -12.01 -3.11 -24.75
N LEU A 89 -11.74 -2.08 -23.94
CA LEU A 89 -10.42 -1.85 -23.36
C LEU A 89 -10.14 -2.76 -22.16
N PHE A 90 -11.07 -2.86 -21.20
CA PHE A 90 -10.80 -3.47 -19.89
C PHE A 90 -11.43 -4.84 -19.67
N ARG A 91 -12.20 -5.37 -20.64
CA ARG A 91 -12.90 -6.64 -20.47
C ARG A 91 -12.57 -7.61 -21.60
N GLU A 92 -12.53 -8.89 -21.26
CA GLU A 92 -12.53 -9.97 -22.25
C GLU A 92 -13.88 -9.98 -22.99
N PRO A 93 -13.92 -10.16 -24.32
CA PRO A 93 -15.14 -10.13 -25.12
C PRO A 93 -16.03 -11.38 -24.91
N LYS A 94 -16.58 -11.53 -23.71
CA LYS A 94 -17.48 -12.62 -23.31
C LYS A 94 -18.78 -12.05 -22.71
N GLY A 95 -19.91 -12.28 -23.39
CA GLY A 95 -21.21 -11.71 -23.00
C GLY A 95 -21.33 -10.19 -23.25
N LEU A 96 -22.46 -9.59 -22.83
CA LEU A 96 -22.77 -8.17 -23.12
C LEU A 96 -21.90 -7.16 -22.36
N SER A 97 -21.43 -7.53 -21.16
CA SER A 97 -20.61 -6.67 -20.31
C SER A 97 -19.11 -7.00 -20.38
N GLY A 98 -18.75 -8.06 -21.10
CA GLY A 98 -17.43 -8.67 -21.04
C GLY A 98 -17.17 -9.42 -19.72
N ARG A 99 -16.09 -10.19 -19.68
CA ARG A 99 -15.58 -10.89 -18.48
C ARG A 99 -14.34 -10.17 -17.95
N ASP A 100 -14.09 -10.23 -16.65
CA ASP A 100 -12.84 -9.73 -16.09
C ASP A 100 -11.63 -10.52 -16.63
N TRP A 101 -10.57 -9.80 -16.99
CA TRP A 101 -9.34 -10.43 -17.46
C TRP A 101 -8.67 -11.28 -16.40
N LEU A 102 -8.75 -10.88 -15.13
CA LEU A 102 -8.16 -11.59 -14.01
C LEU A 102 -8.85 -12.93 -13.76
N LEU A 103 -10.18 -12.99 -13.88
CA LEU A 103 -10.93 -14.25 -13.84
C LEU A 103 -10.44 -15.20 -14.94
N SER A 104 -10.20 -14.70 -16.15
CA SER A 104 -9.69 -15.54 -17.25
C SER A 104 -8.25 -16.00 -17.02
N ALA A 105 -7.39 -15.13 -16.49
CA ALA A 105 -6.01 -15.47 -16.14
C ALA A 105 -5.93 -16.45 -14.96
N SER A 106 -6.91 -16.46 -14.06
CA SER A 106 -6.95 -17.34 -12.89
C SER A 106 -7.01 -18.83 -13.23
N GLU A 107 -7.42 -19.17 -14.45
CA GLU A 107 -7.47 -20.54 -14.97
C GLU A 107 -6.06 -21.08 -15.31
N GLU A 108 -5.06 -20.20 -15.47
CA GLU A 108 -3.74 -20.52 -16.02
C GLU A 108 -2.57 -20.03 -15.13
N SER A 109 -2.83 -19.28 -14.07
CA SER A 109 -1.80 -18.64 -13.23
C SER A 109 -2.19 -18.59 -11.75
N ASP A 110 -1.32 -19.12 -10.89
CA ASP A 110 -1.48 -19.08 -9.43
C ASP A 110 -1.62 -17.65 -8.90
N LEU A 111 -0.82 -16.71 -9.43
CA LEU A 111 -0.88 -15.30 -9.06
C LEU A 111 -2.24 -14.70 -9.42
N ALA A 112 -2.70 -14.92 -10.66
CA ALA A 112 -3.98 -14.41 -11.11
C ALA A 112 -5.14 -15.02 -10.31
N ASN A 113 -5.04 -16.30 -9.96
CA ASN A 113 -6.00 -16.99 -9.09
C ASN A 113 -6.04 -16.37 -7.71
N ALA A 114 -4.89 -16.17 -7.09
CA ALA A 114 -4.80 -15.56 -5.77
C ALA A 114 -5.36 -14.13 -5.73
N LEU A 115 -5.02 -13.31 -6.73
CA LEU A 115 -5.57 -11.95 -6.88
C LEU A 115 -7.09 -11.97 -7.13
N TRP A 116 -7.59 -12.90 -7.94
CA TRP A 116 -9.03 -13.02 -8.22
C TRP A 116 -9.83 -13.40 -6.97
N VAL A 117 -9.31 -14.34 -6.18
CA VAL A 117 -9.94 -14.80 -4.93
C VAL A 117 -10.15 -13.64 -3.96
N ILE A 118 -9.12 -12.81 -3.74
CA ILE A 118 -9.24 -11.67 -2.83
C ILE A 118 -10.09 -10.53 -3.41
N GLN A 119 -10.12 -10.35 -4.73
CA GLN A 119 -10.89 -9.27 -5.36
C GLN A 119 -12.39 -9.59 -5.47
N SER A 120 -12.76 -10.86 -5.63
CA SER A 120 -14.14 -11.25 -5.89
C SER A 120 -15.00 -11.37 -4.62
N SER A 121 -14.38 -11.55 -3.45
CA SER A 121 -14.96 -11.55 -2.09
C SER A 121 -16.40 -12.09 -1.93
N GLU A 122 -16.82 -13.07 -2.74
CA GLU A 122 -18.08 -13.83 -2.59
C GLU A 122 -17.89 -15.12 -1.78
N LEU A 123 -16.71 -15.33 -1.17
CA LEU A 123 -16.34 -16.62 -0.59
C LEU A 123 -16.74 -16.74 0.88
N ALA A 124 -17.50 -17.80 1.17
CA ALA A 124 -17.97 -18.17 2.50
C ALA A 124 -16.87 -18.69 3.46
N GLN A 125 -15.62 -18.80 3.01
CA GLN A 125 -14.38 -19.02 3.78
C GLN A 125 -13.26 -19.32 2.76
N PRO A 126 -12.53 -18.31 2.28
CA PRO A 126 -11.47 -18.49 1.29
C PRO A 126 -10.28 -19.27 1.87
N ASP A 127 -9.58 -20.04 1.02
CA ASP A 127 -8.34 -20.77 1.37
C ASP A 127 -7.16 -19.80 1.57
N TYR A 128 -7.19 -19.06 2.68
CA TYR A 128 -6.18 -18.04 2.97
C TYR A 128 -4.78 -18.62 3.17
N GLU A 129 -4.66 -19.91 3.55
CA GLU A 129 -3.38 -20.59 3.76
C GLU A 129 -2.61 -20.81 2.46
N THR A 130 -3.33 -20.94 1.33
CA THR A 130 -2.70 -20.99 0.00
C THR A 130 -2.56 -19.60 -0.63
N ILE A 131 -3.60 -18.77 -0.49
CA ILE A 131 -3.73 -17.52 -1.25
C ILE A 131 -2.75 -16.45 -0.77
N ILE A 132 -2.61 -16.26 0.54
CA ILE A 132 -1.74 -15.22 1.09
C ILE A 132 -0.25 -15.53 0.82
N PRO A 133 0.27 -16.74 1.09
CA PRO A 133 1.66 -17.04 0.78
C PRO A 133 1.97 -16.92 -0.71
N THR A 134 1.00 -17.25 -1.58
CA THR A 134 1.14 -17.03 -3.03
C THR A 134 1.35 -15.55 -3.34
N LEU A 135 0.49 -14.67 -2.85
CA LEU A 135 0.60 -13.23 -3.10
C LEU A 135 1.89 -12.64 -2.52
N VAL A 136 2.28 -13.02 -1.30
CA VAL A 136 3.54 -12.61 -0.67
C VAL A 136 4.74 -13.08 -1.50
N ALA A 137 4.73 -14.31 -2.02
CA ALA A 137 5.80 -14.83 -2.85
C ALA A 137 5.99 -14.06 -4.17
N TYR A 138 4.92 -13.48 -4.73
CA TYR A 138 4.98 -12.59 -5.90
C TYR A 138 5.15 -11.11 -5.54
N GLY A 139 5.26 -10.76 -4.25
CA GLY A 139 5.45 -9.38 -3.78
C GLY A 139 4.19 -8.50 -3.80
N GLU A 140 2.98 -9.09 -3.90
CA GLU A 140 1.71 -8.36 -3.87
C GLU A 140 1.30 -7.99 -2.43
N ILE A 141 2.03 -7.07 -1.82
CA ILE A 141 1.86 -6.67 -0.41
C ILE A 141 0.58 -5.89 -0.17
N ARG A 142 0.26 -4.90 -1.02
CA ARG A 142 -0.94 -4.07 -0.82
C ARG A 142 -2.22 -4.90 -0.87
N PRO A 143 -2.45 -5.77 -1.88
CA PRO A 143 -3.63 -6.62 -1.90
C PRO A 143 -3.73 -7.56 -0.69
N VAL A 144 -2.61 -8.11 -0.21
CA VAL A 144 -2.59 -8.93 1.02
C VAL A 144 -3.00 -8.11 2.24
N PHE A 145 -2.50 -6.88 2.37
CA PHE A 145 -2.84 -6.03 3.50
C PHE A 145 -4.33 -5.66 3.50
N ASP A 146 -4.88 -5.26 2.34
CA ASP A 146 -6.30 -4.95 2.20
C ASP A 146 -7.15 -6.16 2.61
N TYR A 147 -6.74 -7.35 2.19
CA TYR A 147 -7.40 -8.61 2.53
C TYR A 147 -7.31 -8.99 4.02
N PHE A 148 -6.21 -8.66 4.71
CA PHE A 148 -6.13 -8.84 6.15
C PHE A 148 -7.21 -8.06 6.90
N VAL A 149 -7.64 -6.90 6.39
CA VAL A 149 -8.72 -6.11 6.98
C VAL A 149 -10.03 -6.90 6.97
N GLU A 150 -10.36 -7.52 5.84
CA GLU A 150 -11.55 -8.37 5.68
C GLU A 150 -11.46 -9.65 6.51
N MET A 151 -10.27 -10.24 6.63
CA MET A 151 -10.06 -11.47 7.39
C MET A 151 -10.24 -11.33 8.90
N TRP A 152 -10.38 -10.10 9.41
CA TRP A 152 -10.58 -9.86 10.84
C TRP A 152 -11.78 -10.63 11.39
N ASP A 153 -12.83 -10.80 10.59
CA ASP A 153 -14.07 -11.47 10.98
C ASP A 153 -13.96 -13.01 11.05
N PHE A 154 -12.88 -13.59 10.52
CA PHE A 154 -12.65 -15.04 10.52
C PHE A 154 -11.77 -15.55 11.67
N GLU A 155 -11.35 -14.69 12.60
CA GLU A 155 -10.50 -15.03 13.77
C GLU A 155 -9.15 -15.71 13.46
N VAL A 156 -8.66 -15.59 12.23
CA VAL A 156 -7.39 -16.15 11.71
C VAL A 156 -6.15 -15.36 12.16
N PHE A 157 -6.20 -14.81 13.38
CA PHE A 157 -5.21 -13.88 13.91
C PHE A 157 -3.79 -14.46 14.01
N GLU A 158 -3.67 -15.72 14.40
CA GLU A 158 -2.37 -16.41 14.52
C GLU A 158 -1.65 -16.47 13.16
N PHE A 159 -2.37 -16.87 12.12
CA PHE A 159 -1.86 -16.96 10.76
C PHE A 159 -1.42 -15.59 10.24
N VAL A 160 -2.28 -14.56 10.36
CA VAL A 160 -1.95 -13.21 9.89
C VAL A 160 -0.77 -12.62 10.66
N ALA A 161 -0.70 -12.82 11.97
CA ALA A 161 0.44 -12.37 12.78
C ALA A 161 1.75 -13.02 12.32
N GLN A 162 1.73 -14.32 12.02
CA GLN A 162 2.90 -15.03 11.51
C GLN A 162 3.37 -14.46 10.17
N ILE A 163 2.46 -14.23 9.21
CA ILE A 163 2.82 -13.64 7.92
C ILE A 163 3.43 -12.25 8.08
N LEU A 164 2.86 -11.39 8.95
CA LEU A 164 3.39 -10.06 9.22
C LEU A 164 4.77 -10.09 9.88
N LEU A 165 5.03 -11.04 10.79
CA LEU A 165 6.34 -11.21 11.44
C LEU A 165 7.41 -11.70 10.47
N GLU A 166 7.07 -12.67 9.62
CA GLU A 166 8.00 -13.25 8.64
C GLU A 166 8.36 -12.27 7.51
N ASN A 167 7.50 -11.28 7.26
CA ASN A 167 7.62 -10.34 6.15
C ASN A 167 7.59 -8.86 6.61
N ASP A 168 8.10 -8.57 7.81
CA ASP A 168 8.06 -7.24 8.45
C ASP A 168 8.57 -6.11 7.54
N GLU A 169 9.67 -6.35 6.83
CA GLU A 169 10.24 -5.37 5.90
C GLU A 169 9.29 -5.04 4.75
N ALA A 170 8.62 -6.04 4.18
CA ALA A 170 7.74 -5.87 3.03
C ALA A 170 6.45 -5.13 3.40
N PHE A 171 5.85 -5.44 4.56
CA PHE A 171 4.65 -4.74 5.04
C PHE A 171 4.94 -3.40 5.73
N GLY A 172 6.18 -3.19 6.15
CA GLY A 172 6.65 -1.93 6.70
C GLY A 172 5.88 -1.43 7.93
N ALA A 173 5.79 -0.12 8.08
CA ALA A 173 5.17 0.51 9.24
C ALA A 173 3.66 0.20 9.37
N ALA A 174 2.95 0.09 8.24
CA ALA A 174 1.53 -0.29 8.24
C ALA A 174 1.33 -1.72 8.75
N GLY A 175 2.17 -2.66 8.29
CA GLY A 175 2.21 -4.05 8.77
C GLY A 175 2.41 -4.15 10.27
N ARG A 176 3.38 -3.41 10.81
CA ARG A 176 3.68 -3.36 12.24
C ARG A 176 2.49 -2.88 13.06
N TYR A 177 1.78 -1.84 12.61
CA TYR A 177 0.57 -1.38 13.29
C TYR A 177 -0.52 -2.47 13.32
N ARG A 178 -0.73 -3.15 12.19
CA ARG A 178 -1.69 -4.26 12.08
C ARG A 178 -1.31 -5.40 13.02
N LEU A 179 -0.03 -5.79 13.06
CA LEU A 179 0.49 -6.81 13.97
C LEU A 179 0.25 -6.42 15.44
N GLY A 180 0.51 -5.18 15.82
CA GLY A 180 0.25 -4.69 17.19
C GLY A 180 -1.22 -4.76 17.58
N SER A 181 -2.12 -4.48 16.63
CA SER A 181 -3.57 -4.60 16.82
C SER A 181 -3.99 -6.06 17.02
N ILE A 182 -3.42 -6.98 16.23
CA ILE A 182 -3.68 -8.41 16.32
C ILE A 182 -3.20 -8.97 17.67
N ILE A 183 -1.95 -8.70 18.06
CA ILE A 183 -1.39 -9.17 19.33
C ILE A 183 -2.22 -8.64 20.50
N GLN A 184 -2.67 -7.39 20.46
CA GLN A 184 -3.55 -6.83 21.49
C GLN A 184 -4.90 -7.57 21.57
N SER A 185 -5.52 -7.86 20.44
CA SER A 185 -6.77 -8.64 20.39
C SER A 185 -6.58 -10.05 20.95
N MET A 186 -5.49 -10.72 20.59
CA MET A 186 -5.13 -12.04 21.11
C MET A 186 -4.90 -12.01 22.63
N ALA A 187 -4.19 -11.00 23.14
CA ALA A 187 -3.97 -10.81 24.57
C ALA A 187 -5.29 -10.63 25.32
N ASN A 188 -6.20 -9.82 24.80
CA ASN A 188 -7.53 -9.60 25.39
C ASN A 188 -8.38 -10.88 25.40
N ALA A 189 -8.18 -11.76 24.42
CA ALA A 189 -8.82 -13.07 24.34
C ALA A 189 -8.11 -14.16 25.16
N GLY A 190 -7.00 -13.85 25.84
CA GLY A 190 -6.20 -14.85 26.56
C GLY A 190 -5.52 -15.88 25.66
N LYS A 191 -5.33 -15.57 24.37
CA LYS A 191 -4.64 -16.44 23.40
C LYS A 191 -3.11 -16.29 23.53
N PRO A 192 -2.32 -17.32 23.18
CA PRO A 192 -0.86 -17.22 23.13
C PRO A 192 -0.40 -16.09 22.21
N LEU A 193 0.59 -15.28 22.63
CA LEU A 193 1.04 -14.14 21.84
C LEU A 193 2.19 -14.55 20.90
N PRO A 194 2.10 -14.25 19.58
CA PRO A 194 3.16 -14.51 18.62
C PRO A 194 4.27 -13.46 18.78
N LEU A 195 5.03 -13.54 19.87
CA LEU A 195 6.13 -12.62 20.15
C LEU A 195 7.46 -13.20 19.62
N PRO A 196 8.33 -12.38 19.02
CA PRO A 196 9.71 -12.75 18.77
C PRO A 196 10.38 -13.35 20.03
N SER A 197 11.21 -14.38 19.85
CA SER A 197 11.84 -15.11 20.97
C SER A 197 12.74 -14.25 21.88
N THR A 198 13.18 -13.10 21.40
CA THR A 198 13.95 -12.10 22.15
C THR A 198 13.11 -11.36 23.20
N ILE A 199 11.78 -11.40 23.08
CA ILE A 199 10.79 -10.77 23.95
C ILE A 199 10.33 -11.79 24.98
N ASN A 200 11.12 -11.92 26.05
CA ASN A 200 10.98 -12.96 27.06
C ASN A 200 10.54 -12.45 28.44
N THR A 201 10.07 -11.19 28.54
CA THR A 201 9.56 -10.60 29.78
C THR A 201 8.34 -9.73 29.48
N SER A 202 7.46 -9.54 30.47
CA SER A 202 6.29 -8.67 30.32
C SER A 202 6.66 -7.21 29.99
N ALA A 203 7.76 -6.70 30.54
CA ALA A 203 8.24 -5.35 30.25
C ALA A 203 8.64 -5.20 28.77
N LYS A 204 9.40 -6.16 28.23
CA LYS A 204 9.77 -6.18 26.80
C LYS A 204 8.54 -6.35 25.90
N ALA A 205 7.58 -7.17 26.31
CA ALA A 205 6.35 -7.37 25.54
C ALA A 205 5.54 -6.06 25.46
N GLN A 206 5.45 -5.32 26.56
CA GLN A 206 4.80 -4.01 26.58
C GLN A 206 5.55 -2.98 25.71
N GLU A 207 6.88 -2.93 25.81
CA GLU A 207 7.70 -2.04 24.97
C GLU A 207 7.51 -2.33 23.48
N TYR A 208 7.50 -3.62 23.10
CA TYR A 208 7.28 -4.04 21.73
C TYR A 208 5.88 -3.70 21.24
N LEU A 209 4.84 -3.93 22.05
CA LEU A 209 3.47 -3.52 21.71
C LEU A 209 3.34 -2.00 21.54
N ASN A 210 4.00 -1.22 22.39
CA ASN A 210 4.04 0.23 22.27
C ASN A 210 4.75 0.67 20.99
N TRP A 211 5.84 0.01 20.62
CA TRP A 211 6.55 0.27 19.37
C TRP A 211 5.70 -0.07 18.14
N LEU A 212 5.10 -1.27 18.10
CA LEU A 212 4.21 -1.69 17.02
C LEU A 212 3.06 -0.69 16.81
N ARG A 213 2.52 -0.16 17.90
CA ARG A 213 1.40 0.79 17.91
C ARG A 213 1.85 2.26 18.05
N SER A 214 3.09 2.57 17.70
CA SER A 214 3.59 3.95 17.67
C SER A 214 2.80 4.80 16.67
N ASP A 215 2.78 6.12 16.87
CA ASP A 215 2.08 7.06 15.98
C ASP A 215 2.55 6.97 14.52
N VAL A 216 3.84 6.67 14.31
CA VAL A 216 4.45 6.49 12.99
C VAL A 216 3.80 5.32 12.27
N ASN A 217 3.64 4.19 12.97
CA ASN A 217 3.01 2.99 12.41
C ASN A 217 1.48 3.18 12.24
N GLU A 218 0.80 3.82 13.20
CA GLU A 218 -0.64 4.15 13.07
C GLU A 218 -0.89 5.03 11.83
N PHE A 219 -0.05 6.04 11.64
CA PHE A 219 -0.13 6.93 10.49
C PHE A 219 0.17 6.22 9.18
N ALA A 220 1.17 5.33 9.13
CA ALA A 220 1.42 4.53 7.92
C ALA A 220 0.23 3.64 7.54
N SER A 221 -0.51 3.12 8.53
CA SER A 221 -1.68 2.27 8.29
C SER A 221 -2.94 3.05 7.88
N SER A 222 -3.12 4.29 8.34
CA SER A 222 -4.43 4.98 8.25
C SER A 222 -4.37 6.41 7.70
N GLY A 223 -3.19 7.02 7.64
CA GLY A 223 -3.02 8.45 7.40
C GLY A 223 -3.50 9.34 8.55
N LEU A 224 -3.87 8.75 9.69
CA LEU A 224 -4.37 9.46 10.88
C LEU A 224 -3.39 9.33 12.04
N ILE A 225 -3.31 10.38 12.86
CA ILE A 225 -2.61 10.37 14.15
C ILE A 225 -3.61 10.80 15.19
N ARG A 226 -3.78 9.98 16.23
CA ARG A 226 -4.59 10.36 17.39
C ARG A 226 -3.77 11.24 18.31
N ILE A 227 -4.37 12.35 18.73
CA ILE A 227 -3.80 13.27 19.70
C ILE A 227 -4.75 13.31 20.88
N ALA A 228 -4.23 13.05 22.08
CA ALA A 228 -4.97 13.24 23.31
C ALA A 228 -5.45 14.70 23.38
N SER A 229 -6.75 14.91 23.58
CA SER A 229 -7.28 16.26 23.72
C SER A 229 -6.82 16.85 25.06
N ASP A 230 -5.94 17.83 24.99
CA ASP A 230 -5.43 18.64 26.09
C ASP A 230 -6.48 19.63 26.65
N ARG A 231 -7.65 19.74 26.01
CA ARG A 231 -8.59 20.86 26.20
C ARG A 231 -9.86 20.58 27.01
N VAL A 232 -9.98 19.42 27.64
CA VAL A 232 -11.05 19.22 28.62
C VAL A 232 -10.40 19.14 29.98
N ALA A 233 -10.58 20.21 30.79
CA ALA A 233 -10.37 20.12 32.23
C ALA A 233 -11.14 18.89 32.70
N GLN A 234 -10.40 17.85 33.07
CA GLN A 234 -10.95 16.55 33.39
C GLN A 234 -11.92 16.70 34.57
N PRO A 235 -13.14 16.17 34.48
CA PRO A 235 -13.77 15.60 35.66
C PRO A 235 -12.88 14.42 36.06
N ASP A 236 -12.50 14.33 37.34
CA ASP A 236 -11.64 13.27 37.90
C ASP A 236 -12.18 11.83 37.65
N ASP A 237 -13.40 11.71 37.11
CA ASP A 237 -14.16 10.48 36.97
C ASP A 237 -14.34 9.98 35.53
N VAL A 238 -13.70 10.57 34.50
CA VAL A 238 -13.81 10.05 33.12
C VAL A 238 -12.74 8.99 32.86
N PRO A 239 -13.11 7.71 32.64
CA PRO A 239 -12.16 6.68 32.28
C PRO A 239 -11.37 7.02 31.01
N GLU A 240 -10.10 6.63 30.97
CA GLU A 240 -9.18 6.87 29.85
C GLU A 240 -9.73 6.43 28.48
N TYR A 241 -10.54 5.37 28.43
CA TYR A 241 -11.17 4.88 27.19
C TYR A 241 -12.31 5.78 26.66
N LEU A 242 -12.79 6.75 27.45
CA LEU A 242 -13.76 7.77 27.04
C LEU A 242 -13.12 9.12 26.72
N MET A 243 -11.78 9.23 26.76
CA MET A 243 -11.13 10.49 26.42
C MET A 243 -11.42 10.86 24.95
N PRO A 244 -11.88 12.09 24.69
CA PRO A 244 -12.09 12.54 23.32
C PRO A 244 -10.74 12.66 22.63
N PHE A 245 -10.50 11.81 21.63
CA PHE A 245 -9.35 11.97 20.75
C PHE A 245 -9.68 13.00 19.67
N ARG A 246 -8.68 13.80 19.30
CA ARG A 246 -8.70 14.57 18.06
C ARG A 246 -7.68 13.99 17.09
N PHE A 247 -7.94 14.06 15.79
CA PHE A 247 -6.93 13.74 14.78
C PHE A 247 -5.99 14.93 14.57
N ALA A 248 -4.72 14.67 14.26
CA ALA A 248 -3.80 15.71 13.81
C ALA A 248 -4.33 16.40 12.55
N HIS A 249 -4.22 17.72 12.44
CA HIS A 249 -4.73 18.51 11.30
C HIS A 249 -3.70 19.56 10.89
N PRO A 250 -3.36 19.69 9.60
CA PRO A 250 -2.24 20.52 9.17
C PRO A 250 -2.44 22.03 9.38
N ASP A 251 -3.68 22.50 9.55
CA ASP A 251 -3.93 23.92 9.88
C ASP A 251 -3.47 24.33 11.28
N ARG A 252 -3.25 23.37 12.20
CA ARG A 252 -2.64 23.65 13.51
C ARG A 252 -1.13 23.54 13.41
N ALA A 253 -0.40 24.53 13.92
CA ALA A 253 1.04 24.61 13.77
C ALA A 253 1.76 23.39 14.39
N GLU A 254 1.40 22.98 15.61
CA GLU A 254 2.04 21.81 16.25
C GLU A 254 1.78 20.50 15.49
N ASP A 255 0.56 20.32 15.00
CA ASP A 255 0.18 19.12 14.25
C ASP A 255 0.86 19.06 12.88
N ARG A 256 1.04 20.22 12.22
CA ARG A 256 1.73 20.32 10.93
C ARG A 256 3.17 19.85 11.03
N VAL A 257 3.90 20.35 12.02
CA VAL A 257 5.29 19.93 12.29
C VAL A 257 5.35 18.42 12.55
N ARG A 258 4.40 17.89 13.33
CA ARG A 258 4.32 16.44 13.62
C ARG A 258 4.04 15.60 12.38
N LEU A 259 3.07 15.99 11.56
CA LEU A 259 2.75 15.31 10.30
C LEU A 259 3.94 15.33 9.34
N ALA A 260 4.56 16.50 9.15
CA ALA A 260 5.74 16.65 8.30
C ALA A 260 6.92 15.79 8.79
N LYS A 261 7.13 15.70 10.10
CA LYS A 261 8.14 14.83 10.69
C LYS A 261 7.87 13.35 10.36
N ILE A 262 6.64 12.87 10.54
CA ILE A 262 6.28 11.48 10.26
C ILE A 262 6.44 11.15 8.77
N VAL A 263 6.06 12.06 7.87
CA VAL A 263 6.31 11.91 6.43
C VAL A 263 7.81 11.74 6.13
N ASN A 264 8.68 12.44 6.86
CA ASN A 264 10.13 12.28 6.72
C ASN A 264 10.68 10.96 7.27
N GLU A 265 10.04 10.40 8.30
CA GLU A 265 10.46 9.15 8.96
C GLU A 265 10.01 7.88 8.24
N LEU A 266 8.94 7.95 7.43
CA LEU A 266 8.36 6.80 6.73
C LEU A 266 8.92 6.62 5.31
N PRO A 267 9.64 5.50 5.03
CA PRO A 267 10.11 5.19 3.67
C PRO A 267 8.99 5.10 2.64
N GLU A 268 7.83 4.57 3.02
CA GLU A 268 6.66 4.39 2.15
C GLU A 268 6.05 5.73 1.70
N LEU A 269 6.43 6.84 2.34
CA LEU A 269 6.04 8.20 1.98
C LEU A 269 7.17 9.02 1.35
N GLN A 270 8.33 8.39 1.08
CA GLN A 270 9.38 8.97 0.26
C GLN A 270 8.85 9.58 -1.07
N PRO A 271 7.89 8.94 -1.78
CA PRO A 271 7.40 9.52 -3.03
C PRO A 271 6.67 10.87 -2.83
N LEU A 272 5.98 11.07 -1.70
CA LEU A 272 5.39 12.37 -1.34
C LEU A 272 6.48 13.42 -1.10
N ARG A 273 7.56 13.03 -0.42
CA ARG A 273 8.68 13.94 -0.16
C ARG A 273 9.32 14.43 -1.45
N LEU A 274 9.66 13.50 -2.34
CA LEU A 274 10.24 13.82 -3.65
C LEU A 274 9.31 14.71 -4.48
N PHE A 275 8.00 14.43 -4.46
CA PHE A 275 7.00 15.28 -5.10
C PHE A 275 7.05 16.72 -4.56
N CYS A 276 7.01 16.88 -3.23
CA CYS A 276 7.06 18.19 -2.58
C CYS A 276 8.39 18.93 -2.80
N GLU A 277 9.52 18.22 -2.76
CA GLU A 277 10.85 18.77 -3.06
C GLU A 277 10.95 19.28 -4.49
N THR A 278 10.27 18.60 -5.42
CA THR A 278 10.23 18.99 -6.84
C THR A 278 9.26 20.14 -7.10
N LYS A 279 8.12 20.18 -6.41
CA LYS A 279 7.03 21.14 -6.70
C LYS A 279 7.07 22.42 -5.88
N CYS A 280 7.63 22.38 -4.67
CA CYS A 280 7.57 23.49 -3.72
C CYS A 280 8.96 24.02 -3.36
N LYS A 281 9.02 25.29 -2.97
CA LYS A 281 10.26 25.88 -2.42
C LYS A 281 10.58 25.25 -1.07
N THR A 282 11.85 25.23 -0.67
CA THR A 282 12.29 24.66 0.62
C THR A 282 11.48 25.18 1.82
N VAL A 283 11.17 26.48 1.86
CA VAL A 283 10.37 27.10 2.94
C VAL A 283 8.92 26.63 3.00
N GLN A 284 8.42 25.96 1.95
CA GLN A 284 7.05 25.46 1.83
C GLN A 284 6.97 23.92 1.97
N GLN A 285 8.10 23.23 2.03
CA GLN A 285 8.14 21.76 2.02
C GLN A 285 7.48 21.16 3.26
N GLU A 286 7.67 21.75 4.44
CA GLU A 286 6.98 21.28 5.66
C GLU A 286 5.46 21.30 5.51
N ALA A 287 4.91 22.42 5.02
CA ALA A 287 3.48 22.53 4.75
C ALA A 287 3.04 21.54 3.66
N CYS A 288 3.83 21.38 2.61
CA CYS A 288 3.55 20.41 1.55
C CYS A 288 3.48 18.97 2.07
N TYR A 289 4.42 18.55 2.94
CA TYR A 289 4.42 17.22 3.53
C TYR A 289 3.16 17.00 4.37
N ALA A 290 2.83 17.93 5.27
CA ALA A 290 1.69 17.80 6.16
C ALA A 290 0.34 17.87 5.42
N ASP A 291 0.18 18.86 4.53
CA ASP A 291 -1.04 19.03 3.74
C ASP A 291 -1.21 17.89 2.72
N GLY A 292 -0.12 17.41 2.13
CA GLY A 292 -0.13 16.31 1.18
C GLY A 292 -0.52 14.98 1.83
N ALA A 293 0.08 14.68 2.99
CA ALA A 293 -0.32 13.56 3.85
C ALA A 293 -1.81 13.58 4.18
N TRP A 294 -2.30 14.73 4.64
CA TRP A 294 -3.70 14.93 4.97
C TRP A 294 -4.61 14.73 3.76
N ALA A 295 -4.25 15.28 2.60
CA ALA A 295 -5.02 15.11 1.36
C ALA A 295 -5.06 13.62 0.91
N LEU A 296 -3.97 12.88 1.04
CA LEU A 296 -3.95 11.44 0.73
C LEU A 296 -4.88 10.64 1.66
N MET A 297 -4.92 10.98 2.95
CA MET A 297 -5.88 10.40 3.89
C MET A 297 -7.32 10.70 3.47
N GLN A 298 -7.63 11.97 3.16
CA GLN A 298 -8.96 12.38 2.68
C GLN A 298 -9.35 11.70 1.35
N ALA A 299 -8.38 11.36 0.51
CA ALA A 299 -8.59 10.61 -0.73
C ALA A 299 -8.84 9.11 -0.51
N ALA A 300 -8.76 8.63 0.74
CA ALA A 300 -8.76 7.22 1.13
C ALA A 300 -7.64 6.42 0.44
N ALA A 301 -6.44 7.01 0.37
CA ALA A 301 -5.29 6.39 -0.30
C ALA A 301 -4.48 5.47 0.63
N TYR A 302 -4.66 5.55 1.94
CA TYR A 302 -3.96 4.68 2.90
C TYR A 302 -4.70 3.34 3.05
N PRO A 303 -3.97 2.25 3.33
CA PRO A 303 -2.51 2.12 3.42
C PRO A 303 -1.84 2.07 2.02
N PHE A 304 -0.53 2.29 1.97
CA PHE A 304 0.29 2.25 0.73
C PHE A 304 -0.24 3.18 -0.40
N PRO A 305 -0.33 4.51 -0.16
CA PRO A 305 -0.91 5.45 -1.13
C PRO A 305 -0.22 5.45 -2.51
N PHE A 306 1.04 5.04 -2.55
CA PHE A 306 1.89 5.06 -3.75
C PHE A 306 2.18 3.67 -4.33
N ALA A 307 1.51 2.61 -3.86
CA ALA A 307 1.64 1.31 -4.49
C ALA A 307 1.21 1.35 -5.96
N SER A 308 1.95 0.65 -6.80
CA SER A 308 1.66 0.38 -8.20
C SER A 308 0.35 -0.45 -8.34
N PRO A 309 -0.21 -0.61 -9.55
CA PRO A 309 -1.40 -1.44 -9.75
C PRO A 309 -1.19 -2.93 -9.46
N ALA A 310 0.01 -3.45 -9.74
CA ALA A 310 0.39 -4.86 -9.58
C ALA A 310 1.89 -4.91 -9.28
N GLN A 311 2.26 -5.09 -8.02
CA GLN A 311 3.66 -5.00 -7.56
C GLN A 311 4.54 -6.08 -8.19
N SER A 312 3.94 -7.20 -8.58
CA SER A 312 4.59 -8.30 -9.31
C SER A 312 4.96 -7.98 -10.76
N LEU A 313 4.36 -6.95 -11.36
CA LEU A 313 4.56 -6.57 -12.78
C LEU A 313 5.18 -5.18 -12.96
N ILE A 314 4.93 -4.30 -12.00
CA ILE A 314 5.50 -2.96 -11.90
C ILE A 314 5.92 -2.80 -10.45
N ASP A 315 7.21 -2.93 -10.14
CA ASP A 315 7.69 -2.65 -8.80
C ASP A 315 7.42 -1.17 -8.45
N ASP A 316 7.23 -0.90 -7.15
CA ASP A 316 6.84 0.41 -6.69
C ASP A 316 7.89 1.48 -7.04
N ALA A 317 9.19 1.15 -7.00
CA ALA A 317 10.25 2.11 -7.31
C ALA A 317 10.22 2.52 -8.80
N SER A 318 10.04 1.57 -9.71
CA SER A 318 9.83 1.85 -11.14
C SER A 318 8.59 2.71 -11.37
N TYR A 319 7.49 2.42 -10.66
CA TYR A 319 6.30 3.25 -10.74
C TYR A 319 6.58 4.67 -10.22
N TRP A 320 7.20 4.85 -9.06
CA TRP A 320 7.51 6.16 -8.48
C TRP A 320 8.43 7.01 -9.36
N GLY A 321 9.34 6.36 -10.09
CA GLY A 321 10.24 7.02 -11.04
C GLY A 321 9.59 7.47 -12.35
N SER A 322 8.34 7.05 -12.62
CA SER A 322 7.68 7.29 -13.90
C SER A 322 7.00 8.67 -14.01
N PRO A 323 6.87 9.23 -15.24
CA PRO A 323 6.03 10.42 -15.48
C PRO A 323 4.57 10.23 -15.03
N ARG A 324 4.05 9.00 -15.17
CA ARG A 324 2.69 8.63 -14.74
C ARG A 324 2.47 8.88 -13.26
N PHE A 325 3.44 8.53 -12.40
CA PHE A 325 3.32 8.71 -10.95
C PHE A 325 3.02 10.16 -10.56
N VAL A 326 3.71 11.14 -11.16
CA VAL A 326 3.46 12.56 -10.86
C VAL A 326 2.02 12.95 -11.19
N THR A 327 1.48 12.45 -12.31
CA THR A 327 0.09 12.70 -12.70
C THR A 327 -0.90 12.07 -11.73
N ASP A 328 -0.63 10.85 -11.29
CA ASP A 328 -1.48 10.11 -10.37
C ASP A 328 -1.49 10.76 -8.97
N VAL A 329 -0.33 11.17 -8.46
CA VAL A 329 -0.22 11.91 -7.20
C VAL A 329 -1.00 13.22 -7.25
N ASN A 330 -0.86 14.01 -8.32
CA ASN A 330 -1.64 15.24 -8.47
C ASN A 330 -3.15 14.97 -8.39
N ARG A 331 -3.63 13.90 -9.02
CA ARG A 331 -5.06 13.53 -8.98
C ARG A 331 -5.50 13.08 -7.59
N MET A 332 -4.68 12.31 -6.88
CA MET A 332 -4.95 11.91 -5.50
C MET A 332 -5.00 13.12 -4.56
N LEU A 333 -4.01 14.01 -4.65
CA LEU A 333 -3.95 15.23 -3.86
C LEU A 333 -5.13 16.18 -4.16
N ALA A 334 -5.51 16.32 -5.44
CA ALA A 334 -6.68 17.10 -5.83
C ALA A 334 -7.98 16.52 -5.25
N LYS A 335 -8.17 15.19 -5.29
CA LYS A 335 -9.32 14.51 -4.66
C LYS A 335 -9.38 14.78 -3.15
N GLY A 336 -8.22 14.90 -2.51
CA GLY A 336 -8.07 15.23 -1.08
C GLY A 336 -8.14 16.72 -0.73
N ASN A 337 -8.44 17.61 -1.69
CA ASN A 337 -8.43 19.06 -1.52
C ASN A 337 -7.07 19.65 -1.06
N TRP A 338 -5.96 19.13 -1.58
CA TRP A 338 -4.63 19.67 -1.29
C TRP A 338 -4.53 21.16 -1.66
N PRO A 339 -4.12 22.06 -0.74
CA PRO A 339 -4.08 23.50 -0.97
C PRO A 339 -2.93 23.97 -1.88
N GLY A 340 -2.04 23.07 -2.31
CA GLY A 340 -0.83 23.42 -3.06
C GLY A 340 0.32 23.89 -2.16
N CYS A 341 1.40 24.37 -2.79
CA CYS A 341 2.55 24.91 -2.08
C CYS A 341 2.20 26.27 -1.45
N ARG A 342 2.12 26.34 -0.13
CA ARG A 342 1.86 27.58 0.62
C ARG A 342 3.05 27.95 1.50
#